data_AF-A0A1W9M9N1-F1
#
_entry.id   AF-A0A1W9M9N1-F1
#
_cell.length_a   1.000
_cell.length_b   1.000
_cell.length_c   1.000
_cell.angle_alpha   90.00
_cell.angle_beta   90.00
_cell.angle_gamma   90.00
#
_symmetry.space_group_name_H-M   'P 1'
#
loop_
_entity.id
_entity.type
_entity.pdbx_description
1 polymer ?
#
loop_
_entity_poly.entity_id
_entity_poly.type
_entity_poly.pdbx_seq_one_letter_code
_entity_poly.pdbx_strand_id
1 'polypeptide(L)'
;MKVLACAFFVLLVCCVVLADLGALPRVVRAVCNFPGGDKLGHFLLMGTLALLLNRALPGRKVGVWGRSFGWGTVAVAALVVPEEFSQLAMTQRTFSLMDLVADYLGILVLGEWRA
;
A
#
# COMPACT_ATOMS: atom_id res chain seq x y z
N MET A 1 3.23 1.10 18.41
CA MET A 1 2.92 0.64 17.03
C MET A 1 1.55 1.05 16.54
N LYS A 2 0.46 0.86 17.30
CA LYS A 2 -0.91 1.21 16.85
C LYS A 2 -1.07 2.66 16.38
N VAL A 3 -0.62 3.63 17.16
CA VAL A 3 -0.67 5.07 16.79
C VAL A 3 0.08 5.34 15.48
N LEU A 4 1.27 4.75 15.32
CA LEU A 4 2.06 4.90 14.09
C LEU A 4 1.35 4.28 12.89
N ALA A 5 0.75 3.09 13.05
CA ALA A 5 -0.04 2.46 12.01
C ALA A 5 -1.27 3.30 11.61
N CYS A 6 -1.98 3.87 12.58
CA CYS A 6 -3.10 4.76 12.32
C CYS A 6 -2.66 6.05 11.61
N ALA A 7 -1.59 6.69 12.09
CA ALA A 7 -1.05 7.90 11.46
C ALA A 7 -0.58 7.63 10.03
N PHE A 8 0.09 6.50 9.80
CA PHE A 8 0.55 6.09 8.47
C PHE A 8 -0.63 5.75 7.55
N PHE A 9 -1.67 5.08 8.06
CA PHE A 9 -2.88 4.82 7.29
C PHE A 9 -3.57 6.13 6.87
N VAL A 10 -3.73 7.08 7.79
CA VAL A 10 -4.28 8.40 7.48
C VAL A 10 -3.43 9.12 6.43
N LEU A 11 -2.11 9.08 6.56
CA LEU A 11 -1.18 9.63 5.56
C LEU A 11 -1.43 9.01 4.17
N LEU A 12 -1.59 7.69 4.08
CA LEU A 12 -1.87 7.02 2.81
C LEU A 12 -3.21 7.43 2.21
N VAL A 13 -4.27 7.49 3.02
CA VAL A 13 -5.58 7.98 2.57
C VAL A 13 -5.44 9.41 2.03
N CYS A 14 -4.70 10.28 2.72
CA CYS A 14 -4.43 11.63 2.22
C CYS A 14 -3.67 11.62 0.89
N CYS A 15 -2.65 10.76 0.73
CA CYS A 15 -1.93 10.63 -0.53
C CYS A 15 -2.85 10.19 -1.68
N VAL A 16 -3.70 9.18 -1.46
CA VAL A 16 -4.67 8.69 -2.45
C VAL A 16 -5.64 9.82 -2.84
N VAL A 17 -6.25 10.50 -1.86
CA VAL A 17 -7.18 11.60 -2.14
C VAL A 17 -6.49 12.75 -2.90
N LEU A 18 -5.26 13.11 -2.53
CA LEU A 18 -4.51 14.15 -3.25
C LEU A 18 -4.12 13.72 -4.66
N ALA A 19 -3.83 12.43 -4.88
CA ALA A 19 -3.56 11.87 -6.20
C ALA A 19 -4.82 11.89 -7.07
N ASP A 20 -5.96 11.46 -6.54
CA ASP A 20 -7.24 11.44 -7.24
C ASP A 20 -7.68 12.86 -7.66
N LEU A 21 -7.42 13.86 -6.82
CA LEU A 21 -7.68 15.28 -7.11
C LEU A 21 -6.62 15.92 -8.03
N GLY A 22 -5.55 15.22 -8.39
CA GLY A 22 -4.43 15.78 -9.16
C GLY A 22 -3.66 16.87 -8.41
N ALA A 23 -3.81 16.92 -7.08
CA ALA A 23 -3.31 17.96 -6.19
C ALA A 23 -2.02 17.56 -5.44
N LEU A 24 -1.33 16.49 -5.88
CA LEU A 24 -0.08 16.05 -5.27
C LEU A 24 0.96 17.18 -5.23
N PRO A 25 1.65 17.36 -4.09
CA PRO A 25 2.75 18.31 -3.97
C PRO A 25 3.81 18.11 -5.06
N ARG A 26 4.45 19.20 -5.52
CA ARG A 26 5.42 19.15 -6.63
C ARG A 26 6.53 18.13 -6.41
N VAL A 27 7.03 18.02 -5.17
CA VAL A 27 8.10 17.07 -4.82
C VAL A 27 7.62 15.63 -4.98
N VAL A 28 6.43 15.30 -4.47
CA VAL A 28 5.86 13.95 -4.58
C VAL A 28 5.60 13.59 -6.04
N ARG A 29 5.00 14.53 -6.81
CA ARG A 29 4.78 14.35 -8.25
C ARG A 29 6.08 14.12 -9.01
N ALA A 30 7.15 14.83 -8.66
CA ALA A 30 8.46 14.63 -9.28
C ALA A 30 9.03 13.22 -9.01
N VAL A 31 8.81 12.68 -7.81
CA VAL A 31 9.19 11.30 -7.48
C VAL A 31 8.35 10.30 -8.26
N CYS A 32 7.03 10.45 -8.33
CA CYS A 32 6.16 9.56 -9.11
C CYS A 32 6.54 9.57 -10.61
N ASN A 33 6.91 10.73 -11.14
CA ASN A 33 7.32 10.88 -12.55
C ASN A 33 8.74 10.36 -12.85
N PHE A 34 9.56 10.07 -11.84
CA PHE A 34 10.86 9.46 -12.05
C PHE A 34 10.66 8.02 -12.58
N PRO A 35 11.51 7.52 -13.49
CA PRO A 35 11.38 6.16 -14.02
C PRO A 35 11.30 5.10 -12.91
N GLY A 36 10.13 4.47 -12.77
CA GLY A 36 9.85 3.48 -11.73
C GLY A 36 9.62 4.04 -10.31
N GLY A 37 9.62 5.36 -10.13
CA GLY A 37 9.41 6.00 -8.83
C GLY A 37 8.02 5.75 -8.27
N ASP A 38 7.00 5.76 -9.13
CA ASP A 38 5.62 5.40 -8.76
C ASP A 38 5.54 3.96 -8.23
N LYS A 39 6.10 2.99 -8.96
CA LYS A 39 6.18 1.56 -8.58
C LYS A 39 6.92 1.36 -7.26
N LEU A 40 8.01 2.09 -7.06
CA LEU A 40 8.75 2.05 -5.80
C LEU A 40 7.89 2.61 -4.66
N GLY A 41 7.11 3.66 -4.92
CA GLY A 41 6.10 4.19 -4.02
C GLY A 41 5.10 3.12 -3.61
N HIS A 42 4.44 2.48 -4.56
CA HIS A 42 3.51 1.37 -4.35
C HIS A 42 4.10 0.27 -3.45
N PHE A 43 5.27 -0.23 -3.82
CA PHE A 43 5.99 -1.25 -3.05
C PHE A 43 6.26 -0.80 -1.59
N LEU A 44 6.84 0.39 -1.41
CA LEU A 44 7.25 0.87 -0.09
C LEU A 44 6.06 1.24 0.79
N LEU A 45 5.05 1.91 0.23
CA LEU A 45 3.89 2.41 0.95
C LEU A 45 3.00 1.26 1.43
N MET A 46 2.61 0.35 0.53
CA MET A 46 1.75 -0.78 0.90
C MET A 46 2.47 -1.79 1.78
N GLY A 47 3.74 -2.07 1.49
CA GLY A 47 4.57 -2.94 2.33
C GLY A 47 4.77 -2.39 3.73
N THR A 48 5.02 -1.08 3.88
CA THR A 48 5.15 -0.45 5.19
C THR A 48 3.83 -0.45 5.96
N LEU A 49 2.69 -0.20 5.30
CA LEU A 49 1.38 -0.29 5.95
C LEU A 49 1.13 -1.70 6.48
N ALA A 50 1.36 -2.73 5.65
CA ALA A 50 1.19 -4.13 6.04
C ALA A 50 2.08 -4.48 7.26
N LEU A 51 3.34 -4.07 7.23
CA LEU A 51 4.29 -4.26 8.34
C LEU A 51 3.80 -3.59 9.62
N LEU A 52 3.41 -2.31 9.53
CA LEU A 52 2.94 -1.55 10.70
C LEU A 52 1.66 -2.16 11.30
N LEU A 53 0.74 -2.63 10.46
CA LEU A 53 -0.48 -3.32 10.91
C LEU A 53 -0.17 -4.65 11.60
N ASN A 54 0.71 -5.47 11.03
CA ASN A 54 1.14 -6.72 11.67
C ASN A 54 1.78 -6.47 13.04
N ARG A 55 2.61 -5.43 13.16
CA ARG A 55 3.23 -5.05 14.44
C ARG A 55 2.25 -4.37 15.41
N ALA A 56 1.18 -3.76 14.91
CA ALA A 56 0.13 -3.18 15.74
C ALA A 56 -0.84 -4.23 16.30
N LEU A 57 -0.98 -5.36 15.61
CA LEU A 57 -1.89 -6.47 15.92
C LEU A 57 -1.12 -7.81 16.01
N PRO A 58 -0.16 -7.94 16.94
CA PRO A 58 0.68 -9.14 17.03
C PRO A 58 -0.16 -10.40 17.32
N GLY A 59 0.30 -11.54 16.81
CA GLY A 59 -0.33 -12.84 17.05
C GLY A 59 -1.60 -13.11 16.24
N ARG A 60 -2.12 -12.15 15.48
CA ARG A 60 -3.22 -12.38 14.52
C ARG A 60 -2.65 -12.84 13.20
N LYS A 61 -2.60 -14.16 13.00
CA LYS A 61 -2.23 -14.77 11.72
C LYS A 61 -3.43 -15.45 11.08
N VAL A 62 -3.47 -15.45 9.75
CA VAL A 62 -4.51 -16.08 8.93
C VAL A 62 -3.85 -17.12 8.04
N GLY A 63 -4.42 -18.33 8.01
CA GLY A 63 -3.99 -19.38 7.11
C GLY A 63 -4.53 -19.15 5.71
N VAL A 64 -3.65 -18.98 4.72
CA VAL A 64 -3.99 -18.86 3.29
C VAL A 64 -3.16 -19.89 2.53
N TRP A 65 -3.84 -20.81 1.84
CA TRP A 65 -3.22 -21.90 1.05
C TRP A 65 -2.10 -22.66 1.79
N GLY A 66 -2.32 -22.98 3.07
CA GLY A 66 -1.37 -23.74 3.89
C GLY A 66 -0.17 -22.93 4.42
N ARG A 67 -0.11 -21.62 4.16
CA ARG A 67 0.86 -20.70 4.77
C ARG A 67 0.16 -19.76 5.75
N SER A 68 0.87 -19.35 6.79
CA SER A 68 0.35 -18.43 7.81
C SER A 68 0.88 -17.02 7.54
N PHE A 69 -0.02 -16.08 7.28
CA PHE A 69 0.32 -14.68 7.03
C PHE A 69 -0.19 -13.80 8.15
N GLY A 70 0.49 -12.67 8.39
CA GLY A 70 -0.03 -11.65 9.30
C GLY A 70 -1.37 -11.10 8.82
N TRP A 71 -2.27 -10.80 9.76
CA TRP A 71 -3.58 -10.26 9.42
C TRP A 71 -3.49 -8.92 8.67
N GLY A 72 -2.51 -8.08 9.00
CA GLY A 72 -2.23 -6.83 8.30
C GLY A 72 -1.82 -7.05 6.85
N THR A 73 -1.00 -8.08 6.57
CA THR A 73 -0.65 -8.47 5.20
C THR A 73 -1.88 -8.81 4.38
N VAL A 74 -2.75 -9.69 4.92
CA VAL A 74 -3.97 -10.11 4.22
C VAL A 74 -4.93 -8.94 4.03
N ALA A 75 -5.09 -8.07 5.05
CA ALA A 75 -5.95 -6.90 4.98
C ALA A 75 -5.49 -5.92 3.90
N VAL A 76 -4.20 -5.56 3.87
CA VAL A 76 -3.67 -4.62 2.86
C VAL A 76 -3.71 -5.24 1.46
N ALA A 77 -3.38 -6.52 1.33
CA ALA A 77 -3.49 -7.28 0.07
C ALA A 77 -4.91 -7.28 -0.49
N ALA A 78 -5.94 -7.31 0.37
CA ALA A 78 -7.33 -7.22 -0.05
C ALA A 78 -7.76 -5.78 -0.39
N LEU A 79 -7.20 -4.77 0.29
CA LEU A 79 -7.54 -3.36 0.09
C LEU A 79 -6.91 -2.75 -1.17
N VAL A 80 -5.76 -3.24 -1.61
CA VAL A 80 -5.06 -2.62 -2.74
C VAL A 80 -5.74 -2.88 -4.09
N VAL A 81 -6.45 -4.01 -4.23
CA VAL A 81 -7.21 -4.32 -5.45
C VAL A 81 -8.30 -3.28 -5.71
N PRO A 82 -9.26 -3.03 -4.80
CA PRO A 82 -10.28 -2.02 -5.06
C PRO A 82 -9.71 -0.60 -5.18
N GLU A 83 -8.58 -0.28 -4.53
CA GLU A 83 -7.90 1.00 -4.72
C GLU A 83 -7.41 1.14 -6.17
N GLU A 84 -6.68 0.16 -6.70
CA GLU A 84 -6.17 0.20 -8.08
C GLU A 84 -7.31 0.21 -9.11
N PHE A 85 -8.34 -0.61 -8.90
CA PHE A 85 -9.50 -0.62 -9.78
C PHE A 85 -10.32 0.68 -9.72
N SER A 86 -10.33 1.39 -8.57
CA SER A 86 -11.01 2.69 -8.47
C SER A 86 -10.40 3.74 -9.40
N GLN A 87 -9.11 3.61 -9.73
CA GLN A 87 -8.41 4.52 -10.64
C GLN A 87 -8.97 4.46 -12.07
N LEU A 88 -9.65 3.38 -12.47
CA LEU A 88 -10.35 3.31 -13.77
C LEU A 88 -11.45 4.38 -13.91
N ALA A 89 -11.99 4.87 -12.79
CA ALA A 89 -12.99 5.92 -12.76
C ALA A 89 -12.39 7.33 -12.57
N MET A 90 -11.05 7.45 -12.47
CA MET A 90 -10.36 8.71 -12.20
C MET A 90 -9.67 9.26 -13.45
N THR A 91 -9.65 10.58 -13.59
CA THR A 91 -8.99 11.25 -14.74
C THR A 91 -7.52 11.58 -14.47
N GLN A 92 -7.12 11.64 -13.20
CA GLN A 92 -5.78 12.04 -12.77
C GLN A 92 -4.86 10.85 -12.49
N ARG A 93 -5.40 9.62 -12.51
CA ARG A 93 -4.69 8.38 -12.24
C ARG A 93 -5.01 7.35 -13.31
N THR A 94 -4.13 6.36 -13.44
CA THR A 94 -4.27 5.31 -14.45
C THR A 94 -4.05 3.97 -13.78
N PHE A 95 -5.05 3.11 -13.88
CA PHE A 95 -4.92 1.72 -13.47
C PHE A 95 -3.72 1.06 -14.15
N SER A 96 -2.97 0.28 -13.37
CA SER A 96 -1.76 -0.36 -13.84
C SER A 96 -1.53 -1.68 -13.12
N LEU A 97 -1.55 -2.77 -13.90
CA LEU A 97 -1.22 -4.10 -13.39
C LEU A 97 0.18 -4.14 -12.76
N MET A 98 1.10 -3.32 -13.26
CA MET A 98 2.45 -3.28 -12.72
C MET A 98 2.53 -2.59 -11.35
N ASP A 99 1.62 -1.66 -11.06
CA ASP A 99 1.54 -1.00 -9.76
C ASP A 99 0.89 -1.95 -8.74
N LEU A 100 -0.16 -2.67 -9.15
CA LEU A 100 -0.72 -3.77 -8.35
C LEU A 100 0.31 -4.87 -8.03
N VAL A 101 1.17 -5.25 -8.99
CA VAL A 101 2.27 -6.20 -8.74
C VAL A 101 3.27 -5.61 -7.74
N ALA A 102 3.63 -4.33 -7.88
CA ALA A 102 4.55 -3.66 -6.95
C ALA A 102 3.97 -3.63 -5.52
N ASP A 103 2.68 -3.37 -5.38
CA ASP A 103 1.98 -3.41 -4.10
C ASP A 103 2.06 -4.78 -3.46
N TYR A 104 1.70 -5.85 -4.18
CA TYR A 104 1.77 -7.20 -3.65
C TYR A 104 3.19 -7.61 -3.26
N LEU A 105 4.19 -7.25 -4.06
CA LEU A 105 5.58 -7.52 -3.71
C LEU A 105 5.98 -6.79 -2.42
N GLY A 106 5.57 -5.52 -2.28
CA GLY A 106 5.81 -4.74 -1.06
C GLY A 106 5.16 -5.38 0.16
N ILE A 107 3.89 -5.74 0.05
CA ILE A 107 3.10 -6.37 1.10
C ILE A 107 3.71 -7.71 1.53
N LEU A 108 4.12 -8.56 0.59
CA LEU A 108 4.69 -9.86 0.90
C LEU A 108 6.11 -9.76 1.49
N VAL A 109 6.95 -8.87 0.97
CA VAL A 109 8.35 -8.73 1.40
C VAL A 109 8.44 -7.98 2.73
N LEU A 110 7.80 -6.82 2.83
CA LEU A 110 7.89 -5.96 4.02
C LEU A 110 6.86 -6.34 5.07
N GLY A 111 5.64 -6.72 4.68
CA GLY A 111 4.57 -7.05 5.62
C GLY A 111 4.94 -8.24 6.52
N GLU A 112 5.55 -9.28 5.95
CA GLU A 112 5.99 -10.47 6.68
C GLU A 112 7.39 -10.32 7.31
N TRP A 113 8.05 -9.17 7.14
CA TRP A 113 9.37 -8.95 7.71
C TRP A 113 9.31 -8.95 9.24
N ARG A 114 9.71 -10.09 9.84
CA ARG A 114 9.70 -10.33 11.30
C ARG A 114 8.30 -10.13 11.92
N ALA A 115 7.25 -10.68 11.30
CA ALA A 115 5.86 -10.67 11.76
C ALA A 115 5.36 -12.04 12.28
#